data_AF-A0A3E0NND5-F1
#
_entry.id   AF-A0A3E0NND5-F1
#
_cell.length_a   1.000
_cell.length_b   1.000
_cell.length_c   1.000
_cell.angle_alpha   90.00
_cell.angle_beta   90.00
_cell.angle_gamma   90.00
#
_symmetry.space_group_name_H-M   'P 1'
#
loop_
_entity.id
_entity.type
_entity.pdbx_description
1 polymer ?
#
loop_
_entity_poly.entity_id
_entity_poly.type
_entity_poly.pdbx_seq_one_letter_code
_entity_poly.pdbx_strand_id
1 'polypeptide(L)'
;MSRSWPAESASRGAQRWLVAAACGFLLLLCFGWMQTLLGSYDLETFTTTRGFGHPVLALEFVTGPAEVDEILGEGPSRASRRADLVAVQRADVWFPVFYGAFLFAVAWALRREGGGRVSVLALACAVLAVVADYGENALIATLLEAAEGAVSELAADSPVYLGLAVAARLKFGLLGLYGVLVAVALRRHGMLGRFAALAGQASFLAMAAAIVFPARVLEPASAVLGLFWFALLLLAVREAVRAQRQQSEAQSG
;
A
#
# COMPACT_ATOMS: atom_id res chain seq x y z
N MET A 1 -18.46 -10.90 -43.90
CA MET A 1 -18.51 -11.71 -42.66
C MET A 1 -18.31 -10.78 -41.47
N SER A 2 -19.39 -10.29 -40.86
CA SER A 2 -19.32 -9.54 -39.60
C SER A 2 -18.97 -10.53 -38.49
N ARG A 3 -17.81 -10.34 -37.84
CA ARG A 3 -17.50 -11.05 -36.60
C ARG A 3 -18.40 -10.46 -35.53
N SER A 4 -19.51 -11.12 -35.21
CA SER A 4 -20.28 -10.83 -34.01
C SER A 4 -19.32 -10.96 -32.84
N TRP A 5 -18.95 -9.82 -32.25
CA TRP A 5 -18.12 -9.83 -31.06
C TRP A 5 -18.98 -10.42 -29.94
N PRO A 6 -18.60 -11.55 -29.32
CA PRO A 6 -19.49 -12.24 -28.40
C PRO A 6 -19.73 -11.35 -27.17
N ALA A 7 -21.00 -11.06 -26.88
CA ALA A 7 -21.45 -10.28 -25.73
C ALA A 7 -20.86 -10.76 -24.38
N GLU A 8 -20.46 -12.03 -24.33
CA GLU A 8 -19.77 -12.66 -23.20
C GLU A 8 -18.40 -12.05 -22.86
N SER A 9 -17.72 -11.44 -23.84
CA SER A 9 -16.45 -10.76 -23.61
C SER A 9 -16.59 -9.42 -22.88
N ALA A 10 -17.69 -8.70 -23.13
CA ALA A 10 -17.96 -7.40 -22.52
C ALA A 10 -18.35 -7.54 -21.04
N SER A 11 -19.23 -8.48 -20.70
CA SER A 11 -19.66 -8.72 -19.31
C SER A 11 -18.50 -9.12 -18.40
N ARG A 12 -17.59 -9.97 -18.90
CA ARG A 12 -16.39 -10.38 -18.17
C ARG A 12 -15.40 -9.22 -17.97
N GLY A 13 -15.39 -8.22 -18.85
CA GLY A 13 -14.59 -7.00 -18.68
C GLY A 13 -15.14 -6.13 -17.55
N ALA A 14 -16.45 -5.86 -17.58
CA ALA A 14 -17.13 -5.07 -16.55
C ALA A 14 -16.92 -5.65 -15.14
N GLN A 15 -17.09 -6.97 -15.00
CA GLN A 15 -16.94 -7.65 -13.72
C GLN A 15 -15.54 -7.47 -13.11
N ARG A 16 -14.47 -7.48 -13.92
CA ARG A 16 -13.09 -7.35 -13.42
C ARG A 16 -12.82 -5.96 -12.85
N TRP A 17 -13.22 -4.92 -13.59
CA TRP A 17 -13.07 -3.54 -13.12
C TRP A 17 -13.97 -3.23 -11.94
N LEU A 18 -15.16 -3.84 -11.87
CA LEU A 18 -16.04 -3.74 -10.71
C LEU A 18 -15.39 -4.36 -9.47
N VAL A 19 -14.75 -5.53 -9.59
CA VAL A 19 -13.98 -6.15 -8.49
C VAL A 19 -12.83 -5.23 -8.06
N ALA A 20 -12.06 -4.69 -9.00
CA ALA A 20 -10.99 -3.74 -8.67
C ALA A 20 -11.52 -2.49 -7.96
N ALA A 21 -12.62 -1.92 -8.42
CA ALA A 21 -13.27 -0.78 -7.77
C ALA A 21 -13.72 -1.13 -6.35
N ALA A 22 -14.40 -2.27 -6.17
CA ALA A 22 -14.85 -2.74 -4.85
C ALA A 22 -13.67 -2.92 -3.88
N CYS A 23 -12.59 -3.57 -4.32
CA CYS A 23 -11.37 -3.72 -3.52
C CYS A 23 -10.74 -2.36 -3.17
N GLY A 24 -10.70 -1.41 -4.11
CA GLY A 24 -10.18 -0.07 -3.85
C GLY A 24 -11.05 0.75 -2.88
N PHE A 25 -12.38 0.59 -2.93
CA PHE A 25 -13.27 1.18 -1.92
C PHE A 25 -13.03 0.56 -0.53
N LEU A 26 -12.89 -0.76 -0.44
CA LEU A 26 -12.58 -1.43 0.83
C LEU A 26 -11.22 -0.98 1.40
N LEU A 27 -10.22 -0.77 0.53
CA LEU A 27 -8.95 -0.17 0.92
C LEU A 27 -9.12 1.24 1.50
N LEU A 28 -9.92 2.10 0.89
CA LEU A 28 -10.19 3.44 1.43
C LEU A 28 -10.89 3.37 2.80
N LEU A 29 -11.83 2.45 2.98
CA LEU A 29 -12.49 2.25 4.27
C LEU A 29 -11.52 1.75 5.34
N CYS A 30 -10.65 0.79 5.00
CA CYS A 30 -9.59 0.31 5.88
C CYS A 30 -8.62 1.45 6.26
N PHE A 31 -8.17 2.24 5.29
CA PHE A 31 -7.33 3.41 5.55
C PHE A 31 -8.02 4.41 6.47
N GLY A 32 -9.29 4.76 6.19
CA GLY A 32 -10.07 5.66 7.03
C GLY A 32 -10.21 5.14 8.47
N TRP A 33 -10.47 3.85 8.65
CA TRP A 33 -10.50 3.21 9.97
C TRP A 33 -9.14 3.30 10.69
N MET A 34 -8.03 3.02 10.01
CA MET A 34 -6.70 3.18 10.62
C MET A 34 -6.41 4.62 11.03
N GLN A 35 -6.81 5.61 10.22
CA GLN A 35 -6.67 7.03 10.59
C GLN A 35 -7.49 7.37 11.86
N THR A 36 -8.65 6.75 12.08
CA THR A 36 -9.40 6.95 13.34
C THR A 36 -8.68 6.37 14.55
N LEU A 37 -7.97 5.24 14.39
CA LEU A 37 -7.15 4.67 15.46
C LEU A 37 -5.92 5.55 15.74
N LEU A 38 -5.26 6.04 14.69
CA LEU A 38 -4.13 6.95 14.81
C LEU A 38 -4.50 8.32 15.39
N GLY A 39 -5.74 8.79 15.19
CA GLY A 39 -6.23 10.02 15.81
C GLY A 39 -6.32 9.98 17.34
N SER A 40 -6.20 8.79 17.94
CA SER A 40 -6.03 8.65 19.40
C SER A 40 -4.59 8.86 19.87
N TYR A 41 -3.63 8.81 18.94
CA TYR A 41 -2.22 9.12 19.16
C TYR A 41 -2.00 10.63 18.98
N ASP A 42 -1.22 11.27 19.86
CA ASP A 42 -0.88 12.70 19.72
C ASP A 42 0.11 12.91 18.56
N LEU A 43 -0.41 12.93 17.34
CA LEU A 43 0.37 13.13 16.12
C LEU A 43 0.83 14.58 15.95
N GLU A 44 0.18 15.55 16.61
CA GLU A 44 0.55 16.96 16.48
C GLU A 44 1.92 17.25 17.09
N THR A 45 2.28 16.51 18.14
CA THR A 45 3.56 16.67 18.83
C THR A 45 4.56 15.56 18.52
N PHE A 46 4.14 14.49 17.83
CA PHE A 46 5.03 13.38 17.50
C PHE A 46 5.98 13.73 16.36
N THR A 47 7.28 13.75 16.65
CA THR A 47 8.34 13.77 15.64
C THR A 47 9.54 13.07 16.23
N THR A 48 10.08 12.10 15.48
CA THR A 48 11.34 11.46 15.87
C THR A 48 12.54 12.35 15.53
N THR A 49 13.67 12.12 16.17
CA THR A 49 14.97 12.74 15.89
C THR A 49 15.40 12.55 14.44
N ARG A 50 14.95 11.47 13.80
CA ARG A 50 15.19 11.21 12.37
C ARG A 50 14.26 12.00 11.45
N GLY A 51 13.15 12.52 11.95
CA GLY A 51 12.20 13.37 11.23
C GLY A 51 10.91 12.67 10.78
N PHE A 52 10.62 11.47 11.29
CA PHE A 52 9.31 10.84 11.06
C PHE A 52 8.23 11.50 11.92
N GLY A 53 7.13 11.92 11.30
CA GLY A 53 5.91 12.40 11.94
C GLY A 53 4.84 11.31 12.12
N HIS A 54 5.03 10.11 11.55
CA HIS A 54 4.14 8.97 11.74
C HIS A 54 4.80 7.84 12.54
N PRO A 55 4.25 7.42 13.69
CA PRO A 55 4.93 6.49 14.60
C PRO A 55 5.05 5.06 14.04
N VAL A 56 4.05 4.57 13.30
CA VAL A 56 4.15 3.26 12.63
C VAL A 56 5.28 3.26 11.59
N LEU A 57 5.33 4.26 10.71
CA LEU A 57 6.42 4.40 9.74
C LEU A 57 7.79 4.56 10.42
N ALA A 58 7.85 5.22 11.58
CA ALA A 58 9.07 5.29 12.36
C ALA A 58 9.51 3.89 12.82
N LEU A 59 8.58 3.08 13.37
CA LEU A 59 8.83 1.69 13.78
C LEU A 59 9.32 0.80 12.63
N GLU A 60 8.79 0.98 11.41
CA GLU A 60 9.24 0.21 10.24
C GLU A 60 10.73 0.41 9.91
N PHE A 61 11.32 1.54 10.33
CA PHE A 61 12.68 1.94 10.00
C PHE A 61 13.59 2.10 11.22
N VAL A 62 13.17 1.61 12.39
CA VAL A 62 14.02 1.62 13.59
C VAL A 62 15.27 0.76 13.38
N THR A 63 16.40 1.28 13.83
CA THR A 63 17.70 0.61 13.70
C THR A 63 18.27 0.10 15.02
N GLY A 64 17.60 0.38 16.14
CA GLY A 64 18.04 -0.07 17.45
C GLY A 64 17.09 0.35 18.58
N PRO A 65 17.38 -0.08 19.82
CA PRO A 65 16.51 0.10 20.98
C PRO A 65 16.31 1.58 21.34
N ALA A 66 17.33 2.43 21.16
CA ALA A 66 17.21 3.86 21.45
C ALA A 66 16.11 4.55 20.62
N GLU A 67 15.96 4.17 19.34
CA GLU A 67 14.91 4.73 18.48
C GLU A 67 13.53 4.20 18.89
N VAL A 68 13.45 2.95 19.38
CA VAL A 68 12.22 2.38 19.93
C VAL A 68 11.80 3.12 21.19
N ASP A 69 12.74 3.35 22.11
CA ASP A 69 12.50 4.07 23.35
C ASP A 69 12.10 5.51 23.09
N GLU A 70 12.68 6.15 22.07
CA GLU A 70 12.30 7.48 21.63
C GLU A 70 10.84 7.54 21.14
N ILE A 71 10.43 6.57 20.31
CA ILE A 71 9.06 6.49 19.78
C ILE A 71 8.05 6.28 20.91
N LEU A 72 8.35 5.36 21.84
CA LEU A 72 7.47 5.03 22.97
C LEU A 72 7.50 6.11 24.06
N GLY A 73 8.56 6.91 24.14
CA GLY A 73 8.79 7.86 25.20
C GLY A 73 9.15 7.22 26.55
N GLU A 74 9.25 8.07 27.56
CA GLU A 74 9.66 7.72 28.92
C GLU A 74 8.52 7.87 29.94
N GLY A 75 8.64 7.17 31.06
CA GLY A 75 7.75 7.34 32.20
C GLY A 75 6.32 6.81 31.99
N PRO A 76 5.31 7.35 32.71
CA PRO A 76 3.95 6.80 32.72
C PRO A 76 3.25 6.78 31.35
N SER A 77 3.65 7.64 30.41
CA SER A 77 3.07 7.71 29.07
C SER A 77 3.54 6.57 28.16
N ARG A 78 4.67 5.92 28.46
CA ARG A 78 5.24 4.83 27.67
C ARG A 78 4.27 3.66 27.50
N ALA A 79 3.68 3.21 28.62
CA ALA A 79 2.74 2.10 28.60
C ALA A 79 1.49 2.41 27.77
N SER A 80 0.98 3.65 27.85
CA SER A 80 -0.16 4.11 27.03
C SER A 80 0.21 4.14 25.55
N ARG A 81 1.30 4.80 25.19
CA ARG A 81 1.76 4.89 23.79
C ARG A 81 2.04 3.53 23.17
N ARG A 82 2.63 2.61 23.95
CA ARG A 82 2.80 1.21 23.53
C ARG A 82 1.45 0.56 23.25
N ALA A 83 0.47 0.70 24.15
CA ALA A 83 -0.85 0.12 23.97
C ALA A 83 -1.55 0.66 22.71
N ASP A 84 -1.43 1.97 22.46
CA ASP A 84 -1.96 2.60 21.24
C ASP A 84 -1.27 2.05 19.98
N LEU A 85 0.05 1.92 20.00
CA LEU A 85 0.81 1.35 18.88
C LEU A 85 0.52 -0.13 18.64
N VAL A 86 0.28 -0.91 19.70
CA VAL A 86 -0.19 -2.30 19.57
C VAL A 86 -1.57 -2.35 18.92
N ALA A 87 -2.48 -1.44 19.29
CA ALA A 87 -3.80 -1.36 18.67
C ALA A 87 -3.72 -0.99 17.18
N VAL A 88 -2.91 0.00 16.85
CA VAL A 88 -2.67 0.41 15.46
C VAL A 88 -1.99 -0.70 14.66
N GLN A 89 -0.95 -1.34 15.19
CA GLN A 89 -0.24 -2.45 14.55
C GLN A 89 -1.20 -3.61 14.25
N ARG A 90 -2.05 -3.99 15.20
CA ARG A 90 -3.07 -5.04 14.98
C ARG A 90 -4.05 -4.69 13.87
N ALA A 91 -4.37 -3.41 13.69
CA ALA A 91 -5.18 -2.95 12.58
C ALA A 91 -4.39 -2.95 11.26
N ASP A 92 -3.12 -2.57 11.31
CA ASP A 92 -2.22 -2.49 10.15
C ASP A 92 -2.02 -3.86 9.48
N VAL A 93 -2.08 -4.97 10.22
CA VAL A 93 -2.10 -6.35 9.68
C VAL A 93 -3.21 -6.59 8.62
N TRP A 94 -4.29 -5.81 8.63
CA TRP A 94 -5.35 -5.90 7.64
C TRP A 94 -5.09 -5.07 6.38
N PHE A 95 -4.29 -4.01 6.47
CA PHE A 95 -4.00 -3.12 5.36
C PHE A 95 -3.39 -3.86 4.14
N PRO A 96 -2.44 -4.81 4.31
CA PRO A 96 -1.93 -5.67 3.24
C PRO A 96 -2.98 -6.47 2.50
N VAL A 97 -4.01 -6.94 3.19
CA VAL A 97 -5.12 -7.68 2.56
C VAL A 97 -5.82 -6.78 1.55
N PHE A 98 -6.18 -5.57 1.97
CA PHE A 98 -7.00 -4.68 1.16
C PHE A 98 -6.22 -4.07 0.01
N TYR A 99 -5.01 -3.54 0.24
CA TYR A 99 -4.22 -3.02 -0.88
C TYR A 99 -3.76 -4.15 -1.79
N GLY A 100 -3.39 -5.31 -1.24
CA GLY A 100 -3.01 -6.49 -2.00
C GLY A 100 -4.11 -6.95 -2.95
N ALA A 101 -5.35 -7.08 -2.44
CA ALA A 101 -6.51 -7.42 -3.25
C ALA A 101 -6.79 -6.37 -4.34
N PHE A 102 -6.66 -5.08 -4.01
CA PHE A 102 -6.87 -3.99 -4.96
C PHE A 102 -5.84 -4.02 -6.10
N LEU A 103 -4.54 -4.05 -5.77
CA LEU A 103 -3.47 -4.11 -6.76
C LEU A 103 -3.54 -5.40 -7.59
N PHE A 104 -3.86 -6.53 -6.96
CA PHE A 104 -4.08 -7.79 -7.66
C PHE A 104 -5.21 -7.68 -8.68
N ALA A 105 -6.37 -7.14 -8.28
CA ALA A 105 -7.54 -6.99 -9.14
C ALA A 105 -7.25 -6.06 -10.33
N VAL A 106 -6.54 -4.94 -10.12
CA VAL A 106 -6.12 -4.02 -11.18
C VAL A 106 -5.18 -4.73 -12.16
N ALA A 107 -4.12 -5.37 -11.68
CA ALA A 107 -3.17 -6.06 -12.55
C ALA A 107 -3.84 -7.24 -13.31
N TRP A 108 -4.79 -7.92 -12.67
CA TRP A 108 -5.60 -8.97 -13.31
C TRP A 108 -6.50 -8.42 -14.41
N ALA A 109 -7.18 -7.29 -14.19
CA ALA A 109 -7.99 -6.62 -15.21
C ALA A 109 -7.12 -6.24 -16.43
N LEU A 110 -6.00 -5.56 -16.18
CA LEU A 110 -5.05 -5.16 -17.23
C LEU A 110 -4.45 -6.36 -17.99
N ARG A 111 -4.17 -7.47 -17.29
CA ARG A 111 -3.66 -8.70 -17.92
C ARG A 111 -4.64 -9.25 -18.95
N ARG A 112 -5.93 -9.20 -18.64
CA ARG A 112 -7.00 -9.73 -19.48
C ARG A 112 -7.32 -8.83 -20.68
N GLU A 113 -6.92 -7.56 -20.62
CA GLU A 113 -7.02 -6.58 -21.71
C GLU A 113 -5.74 -6.49 -22.57
N GLY A 114 -4.84 -7.47 -22.44
CA GLY A 114 -3.64 -7.56 -23.27
C GLY A 114 -2.41 -6.86 -22.68
N GLY A 115 -2.32 -6.74 -21.36
CA GLY A 115 -1.10 -6.29 -20.65
C GLY A 115 0.09 -7.27 -20.70
N GLY A 116 -0.13 -8.50 -21.19
CA GLY A 116 0.94 -9.46 -21.49
C GLY A 116 1.71 -9.94 -20.25
N ARG A 117 3.02 -10.20 -20.41
CA ARG A 117 3.90 -10.70 -19.33
C ARG A 117 4.14 -9.66 -18.23
N VAL A 118 4.09 -8.37 -18.56
CA VAL A 118 4.33 -7.28 -17.61
C VAL A 118 3.30 -7.27 -16.49
N SER A 119 2.02 -7.54 -16.80
CA SER A 119 0.98 -7.64 -15.76
C SER A 119 1.19 -8.84 -14.82
N VAL A 120 1.87 -9.91 -15.26
CA VAL A 120 2.22 -11.05 -14.38
C VAL A 120 3.30 -10.63 -13.39
N LEU A 121 4.30 -9.86 -13.85
CA LEU A 121 5.31 -9.29 -12.96
C LEU A 121 4.69 -8.32 -11.96
N ALA A 122 3.72 -7.51 -12.38
CA ALA A 122 2.98 -6.63 -11.48
C ALA A 122 2.20 -7.43 -10.41
N LEU A 123 1.52 -8.51 -10.80
CA LEU A 123 0.87 -9.42 -9.84
C LEU A 123 1.86 -9.99 -8.84
N ALA A 124 3.03 -10.44 -9.31
CA ALA A 124 4.09 -10.95 -8.43
C ALA A 124 4.58 -9.86 -7.46
N CYS A 125 4.78 -8.62 -7.93
CA CYS A 125 5.17 -7.50 -7.06
C CYS A 125 4.12 -7.23 -5.98
N ALA A 126 2.83 -7.23 -6.32
CA ALA A 126 1.76 -7.03 -5.35
C ALA A 126 1.75 -8.13 -4.27
N VAL A 127 1.86 -9.40 -4.67
CA VAL A 127 1.90 -10.53 -3.73
C VAL A 127 3.14 -10.47 -2.83
N LEU A 128 4.31 -10.22 -3.41
CA LEU A 128 5.56 -10.13 -2.65
C LEU A 128 5.58 -8.92 -1.71
N ALA A 129 4.96 -7.80 -2.09
CA ALA A 129 4.81 -6.64 -1.21
C ALA A 129 3.98 -6.99 0.03
N VAL A 130 2.86 -7.68 -0.16
CA VAL A 130 2.00 -8.17 0.94
C VAL A 130 2.77 -9.12 1.86
N VAL A 131 3.56 -10.04 1.31
CA VAL A 131 4.38 -10.96 2.12
C VAL A 131 5.44 -10.19 2.92
N ALA A 132 6.11 -9.22 2.31
CA ALA A 132 7.11 -8.38 2.99
C ALA A 132 6.47 -7.57 4.11
N ASP A 133 5.28 -7.02 3.87
CA ASP A 133 4.50 -6.24 4.82
C ASP A 133 4.05 -7.07 6.03
N TYR A 134 3.53 -8.29 5.81
CA TYR A 134 3.26 -9.22 6.91
C TYR A 134 4.50 -9.58 7.73
N GLY A 135 5.64 -9.78 7.06
CA GLY A 135 6.90 -10.05 7.73
C GLY A 135 7.35 -8.87 8.59
N GLU A 136 7.22 -7.65 8.08
CA GLU A 136 7.50 -6.41 8.81
C GLU A 136 6.55 -6.24 10.02
N ASN A 137 5.25 -6.41 9.82
CA ASN A 137 4.25 -6.32 10.89
C ASN A 137 4.50 -7.35 12.02
N ALA A 138 4.92 -8.57 11.68
CA ALA A 138 5.28 -9.58 12.68
C ALA A 138 6.53 -9.19 13.50
N LEU A 139 7.50 -8.53 12.86
CA LEU A 139 8.69 -8.01 13.53
C LEU A 139 8.38 -6.80 14.41
N ILE A 140 7.47 -5.91 14.00
CA ILE A 140 6.97 -4.82 14.85
C ILE A 140 6.26 -5.39 16.08
N ALA A 141 5.41 -6.41 15.92
CA ALA A 141 4.75 -7.06 17.05
C ALA A 141 5.78 -7.61 18.06
N THR A 142 6.82 -8.29 17.57
CA THR A 142 7.93 -8.79 18.40
C THR A 142 8.65 -7.66 19.15
N LEU A 143 8.88 -6.54 18.46
CA LEU A 143 9.53 -5.35 19.03
C LEU A 143 8.68 -4.69 20.11
N LEU A 144 7.38 -4.54 19.89
CA LEU A 144 6.45 -3.98 20.87
C LEU A 144 6.28 -4.92 22.07
N GLU A 145 6.25 -6.23 21.88
CA GLU A 145 6.25 -7.22 22.97
C GLU A 145 7.51 -7.07 23.85
N ALA A 146 8.70 -7.04 23.25
CA ALA A 146 9.97 -6.85 23.95
C ALA A 146 10.17 -5.46 24.58
N ALA A 147 9.28 -4.49 24.30
CA ALA A 147 9.31 -3.15 24.85
C ALA A 147 8.32 -2.93 26.00
N GLU A 148 7.80 -4.00 26.61
CA GLU A 148 6.85 -3.93 27.73
C GLU A 148 7.45 -3.31 29.01
N GLY A 149 8.76 -3.44 29.19
CA GLY A 149 9.50 -2.84 30.30
C GLY A 149 9.82 -1.35 30.13
N ALA A 150 10.61 -0.81 31.08
CA ALA A 150 11.05 0.57 31.06
C ALA A 150 12.03 0.90 29.91
N VAL A 151 12.67 -0.12 29.34
CA VAL A 151 13.63 -0.04 28.23
C VAL A 151 13.33 -1.20 27.29
N SER A 152 13.57 -1.03 25.98
CA SER A 152 13.52 -2.16 25.05
C SER A 152 14.53 -3.24 25.45
N GLU A 153 14.05 -4.48 25.65
CA GLU A 153 14.90 -5.61 26.05
C GLU A 153 15.67 -6.24 24.87
N LEU A 154 15.39 -5.78 23.64
CA LEU A 154 16.10 -6.20 22.44
C LEU A 154 17.51 -5.63 22.42
N ALA A 155 18.49 -6.53 22.33
CA ALA A 155 19.88 -6.14 22.09
C ALA A 155 20.02 -5.37 20.76
N ALA A 156 20.92 -4.40 20.71
CA ALA A 156 21.10 -3.54 19.52
C ALA A 156 21.52 -4.32 18.25
N ASP A 157 22.12 -5.50 18.40
CA ASP A 157 22.50 -6.42 17.33
C ASP A 157 21.41 -7.45 16.98
N SER A 158 20.21 -7.31 17.55
CA SER A 158 19.09 -8.20 17.28
C SER A 158 18.75 -8.25 15.79
N PRO A 159 18.52 -9.45 15.22
CA PRO A 159 18.12 -9.60 13.82
C PRO A 159 16.78 -8.94 13.49
N VAL A 160 15.98 -8.57 14.50
CA VAL A 160 14.69 -7.86 14.31
C VAL A 160 14.88 -6.54 13.59
N TYR A 161 15.89 -5.74 13.98
CA TYR A 161 16.12 -4.43 13.37
C TYR A 161 16.53 -4.54 11.89
N LEU A 162 17.43 -5.48 11.59
CA LEU A 162 17.80 -5.76 10.19
C LEU A 162 16.60 -6.29 9.39
N GLY A 163 15.82 -7.18 10.00
CA GLY A 163 14.60 -7.74 9.42
C GLY A 163 13.59 -6.67 9.03
N LEU A 164 13.29 -5.73 9.95
CA LEU A 164 12.39 -4.59 9.71
C LEU A 164 12.89 -3.76 8.53
N ALA A 165 14.16 -3.39 8.57
CA ALA A 165 14.75 -2.52 7.58
C ALA A 165 14.81 -3.19 6.18
N VAL A 166 14.95 -4.52 6.09
CA VAL A 166 14.88 -5.26 4.84
C VAL A 166 13.43 -5.39 4.35
N ALA A 167 12.52 -5.78 5.23
CA ALA A 167 11.11 -6.01 4.90
C ALA A 167 10.42 -4.71 4.44
N ALA A 168 10.61 -3.60 5.16
CA ALA A 168 10.07 -2.29 4.79
C ALA A 168 10.61 -1.83 3.42
N ARG A 169 11.93 -1.93 3.18
CA ARG A 169 12.52 -1.56 1.88
C ARG A 169 12.02 -2.43 0.74
N LEU A 170 11.88 -3.73 0.98
CA LEU A 170 11.33 -4.67 -0.01
C LEU A 170 9.88 -4.32 -0.34
N LYS A 171 9.03 -4.10 0.67
CA LYS A 171 7.64 -3.65 0.54
C LYS A 171 7.55 -2.41 -0.36
N PHE A 172 8.19 -1.31 0.04
CA PHE A 172 8.10 -0.05 -0.71
C PHE A 172 8.73 -0.13 -2.10
N GLY A 173 9.84 -0.87 -2.26
CA GLY A 173 10.46 -1.09 -3.56
C GLY A 173 9.55 -1.85 -4.54
N LEU A 174 8.86 -2.89 -4.05
CA LEU A 174 7.91 -3.66 -4.84
C LEU A 174 6.65 -2.86 -5.19
N LEU A 175 6.13 -2.04 -4.27
CA LEU A 175 5.00 -1.15 -4.52
C LEU A 175 5.34 -0.07 -5.56
N GLY A 176 6.54 0.49 -5.51
CA GLY A 176 7.05 1.38 -6.55
C GLY A 176 7.17 0.68 -7.90
N LEU A 177 7.80 -0.50 -7.93
CA LEU A 177 8.00 -1.28 -9.16
C LEU A 177 6.67 -1.68 -9.80
N TYR A 178 5.68 -2.06 -8.99
CA TYR A 178 4.31 -2.31 -9.45
C TYR A 178 3.79 -1.14 -10.28
N GLY A 179 3.94 0.10 -9.81
CA GLY A 179 3.49 1.31 -10.48
C GLY A 179 4.07 1.47 -11.89
N VAL A 180 5.37 1.25 -12.04
CA VAL A 180 6.05 1.30 -13.36
C VAL A 180 5.57 0.18 -14.29
N LEU A 181 5.40 -1.04 -13.77
CA LEU A 181 4.97 -2.18 -14.57
C LEU A 181 3.56 -1.97 -15.13
N VAL A 182 2.62 -1.48 -14.32
CA VAL A 182 1.25 -1.24 -14.81
C VAL A 182 1.13 0.02 -15.68
N ALA A 183 2.03 1.00 -15.54
CA ALA A 183 2.00 2.27 -16.30
C ALA A 183 1.91 2.07 -17.82
N VAL A 184 2.59 1.06 -18.36
CA VAL A 184 2.56 0.77 -19.81
C VAL A 184 1.14 0.40 -20.28
N ALA A 185 0.44 -0.43 -19.52
CA ALA A 185 -0.92 -0.84 -19.85
C ALA A 185 -1.93 0.31 -19.62
N LEU A 186 -1.76 1.07 -18.53
CA LEU A 186 -2.64 2.18 -18.17
C LEU A 186 -2.73 3.27 -19.26
N ARG A 187 -1.66 3.50 -20.03
CA ARG A 187 -1.64 4.50 -21.13
C ARG A 187 -2.70 4.27 -22.21
N ARG A 188 -3.26 3.06 -22.31
CA ARG A 188 -4.34 2.71 -23.26
C ARG A 188 -5.71 3.26 -22.85
N HIS A 189 -5.86 3.72 -21.60
CA HIS A 189 -7.12 4.16 -21.02
C HIS A 189 -7.29 5.69 -21.06
N GLY A 190 -6.92 6.34 -22.17
CA GLY A 190 -7.10 7.78 -22.37
C GLY A 190 -6.39 8.66 -21.33
N MET A 191 -6.93 9.85 -21.05
CA MET A 191 -6.27 10.84 -20.18
C MET A 191 -6.09 10.35 -18.74
N LEU A 192 -7.14 9.79 -18.11
CA LEU A 192 -7.05 9.27 -16.74
C LEU A 192 -6.03 8.13 -16.62
N GLY A 193 -5.96 7.25 -17.61
CA GLY A 193 -4.94 6.20 -17.65
C GLY A 193 -3.51 6.74 -17.78
N ARG A 194 -3.30 7.81 -18.56
CA ARG A 194 -2.00 8.50 -18.65
C ARG A 194 -1.63 9.20 -17.34
N PHE A 195 -2.60 9.81 -16.67
CA PHE A 195 -2.40 10.40 -15.34
C PHE A 195 -2.03 9.34 -14.31
N ALA A 196 -2.77 8.23 -14.24
CA ALA A 196 -2.44 7.10 -13.37
C ALA A 196 -1.06 6.50 -13.69
N ALA A 197 -0.69 6.39 -14.97
CA ALA A 197 0.63 5.94 -15.38
C ALA A 197 1.75 6.89 -14.90
N LEU A 198 1.54 8.21 -15.02
CA LEU A 198 2.49 9.21 -14.53
C LEU A 198 2.62 9.16 -13.00
N ALA A 199 1.49 9.05 -12.28
CA ALA A 199 1.49 8.91 -10.83
C ALA A 199 2.20 7.63 -10.37
N GLY A 200 2.03 6.51 -11.09
CA GLY A 200 2.74 5.25 -10.81
C GLY A 200 4.25 5.36 -11.04
N GLN A 201 4.68 6.08 -12.07
CA GLN A 201 6.09 6.35 -12.34
C GLN A 201 6.70 7.29 -11.29
N ALA A 202 5.97 8.34 -10.89
CA ALA A 202 6.37 9.23 -9.81
C ALA A 202 6.48 8.48 -8.48
N SER A 203 5.54 7.56 -8.20
CA SER A 203 5.57 6.70 -7.01
C SER A 203 6.82 5.82 -6.98
N PHE A 204 7.23 5.24 -8.11
CA PHE A 204 8.48 4.48 -8.18
C PHE A 204 9.71 5.31 -7.82
N LEU A 205 9.84 6.50 -8.41
CA LEU A 205 10.96 7.39 -8.13
C LEU A 205 10.96 7.84 -6.67
N ALA A 206 9.78 8.17 -6.14
CA ALA A 206 9.62 8.56 -4.74
C ALA A 206 9.98 7.41 -3.78
N MET A 207 9.55 6.17 -4.06
CA MET A 207 9.88 5.00 -3.26
C MET A 207 11.37 4.63 -3.36
N ALA A 208 11.97 4.75 -4.55
CA ALA A 208 13.41 4.58 -4.70
C ALA A 208 14.19 5.60 -3.83
N ALA A 209 13.74 6.86 -3.81
CA ALA A 209 14.32 7.88 -2.94
C ALA A 209 14.07 7.59 -1.45
N ALA A 210 12.89 7.10 -1.08
CA ALA A 210 12.55 6.73 0.29
C ALA A 210 13.37 5.53 0.82
N ILE A 211 13.76 4.59 -0.04
CA ILE A 211 14.65 3.49 0.36
C ILE A 211 16.03 4.01 0.82
N VAL A 212 16.51 5.09 0.20
CA VAL A 212 17.81 5.71 0.50
C VAL A 212 17.70 6.72 1.65
N PHE A 213 16.63 7.52 1.66
CA PHE A 213 16.42 8.62 2.60
C PHE A 213 15.06 8.52 3.31
N PRO A 214 14.78 7.44 4.05
CA PRO A 214 13.43 7.13 4.54
C PRO A 214 12.86 8.24 5.42
N ALA A 215 13.65 8.75 6.37
CA ALA A 215 13.16 9.71 7.35
C ALA A 215 12.79 11.10 6.78
N ARG A 216 13.22 11.43 5.55
CA ARG A 216 12.87 12.71 4.89
C ARG A 216 11.86 12.54 3.77
N VAL A 217 11.83 11.37 3.14
CA VAL A 217 11.15 11.17 1.87
C VAL A 217 9.98 10.19 1.99
N LEU A 218 9.96 9.31 2.99
CA LEU A 218 8.96 8.25 3.05
C LEU A 218 7.54 8.77 3.14
N GLU A 219 7.25 9.72 4.03
CA GLU A 219 5.90 10.30 4.17
C GLU A 219 5.40 11.00 2.90
N PRO A 220 6.15 11.94 2.28
CA PRO A 220 5.71 12.52 1.01
C PRO A 220 5.67 11.47 -0.11
N ALA A 221 6.56 10.47 -0.11
CA ALA A 221 6.50 9.38 -1.07
C ALA A 221 5.23 8.53 -0.91
N SER A 222 4.82 8.25 0.32
CA SER A 222 3.58 7.54 0.64
C SER A 222 2.35 8.32 0.17
N ALA A 223 2.37 9.66 0.25
CA ALA A 223 1.32 10.50 -0.33
C ALA A 223 1.26 10.38 -1.87
N VAL A 224 2.41 10.36 -2.55
CA VAL A 224 2.47 10.14 -4.01
C VAL A 224 1.95 8.75 -4.38
N LEU A 225 2.29 7.72 -3.60
CA LEU A 225 1.77 6.36 -3.77
C LEU A 225 0.25 6.31 -3.56
N GLY A 226 -0.25 7.00 -2.54
CA GLY A 226 -1.69 7.16 -2.29
C GLY A 226 -2.42 7.84 -3.46
N LEU A 227 -1.85 8.90 -4.05
CA LEU A 227 -2.39 9.54 -5.24
C LEU A 227 -2.46 8.58 -6.43
N PHE A 228 -1.43 7.76 -6.62
CA PHE A 228 -1.43 6.73 -7.65
C PHE A 228 -2.55 5.71 -7.43
N TRP A 229 -2.71 5.20 -6.21
CA TRP A 229 -3.79 4.26 -5.88
C TRP A 229 -5.18 4.87 -6.06
N PHE A 230 -5.34 6.14 -5.69
CA PHE A 230 -6.58 6.87 -5.94
C PHE A 230 -6.88 7.01 -7.44
N ALA A 231 -5.86 7.33 -8.26
CA ALA A 231 -6.01 7.38 -9.71
C ALA A 231 -6.39 6.02 -10.31
N LEU A 232 -5.84 4.92 -9.77
CA LEU A 232 -6.24 3.56 -10.15
C LEU A 232 -7.70 3.26 -9.78
N LEU A 233 -8.17 3.71 -8.62
CA LEU A 233 -9.56 3.52 -8.20
C LEU A 233 -10.51 4.28 -9.12
N LEU A 234 -10.22 5.54 -9.42
CA LEU A 234 -11.02 6.34 -10.37
C LEU A 234 -11.07 5.67 -11.74
N LEU A 235 -9.94 5.12 -12.19
CA LEU A 235 -9.89 4.37 -13.44
C LEU A 235 -10.76 3.12 -13.38
N ALA A 236 -10.67 2.34 -12.30
CA ALA A 236 -11.45 1.12 -12.13
C ALA A 236 -12.96 1.40 -12.16
N VAL A 237 -13.41 2.43 -11.44
CA VAL A 237 -14.82 2.87 -11.47
C VAL A 237 -15.25 3.26 -12.88
N ARG A 238 -14.43 4.07 -13.57
CA ARG A 238 -14.75 4.54 -14.93
C ARG A 238 -14.86 3.38 -15.93
N GLU A 239 -13.91 2.45 -15.92
CA GLU A 239 -13.93 1.31 -16.83
C GLU A 239 -15.07 0.33 -16.50
N ALA A 240 -15.41 0.14 -15.22
CA ALA A 240 -16.58 -0.64 -14.82
C ALA A 240 -17.88 -0.05 -15.40
N VAL A 241 -18.10 1.27 -15.24
CA VAL A 241 -19.28 1.97 -15.76
C VAL A 241 -19.33 1.92 -17.29
N ARG A 242 -18.19 2.16 -17.96
CA ARG A 242 -18.10 2.11 -19.42
C ARG A 242 -18.47 0.73 -19.97
N ALA A 243 -17.92 -0.33 -19.38
CA ALA A 243 -18.18 -1.70 -19.80
C ALA A 243 -19.64 -2.10 -19.56
N GLN A 244 -20.26 -1.64 -18.46
CA GLN A 244 -21.69 -1.87 -18.21
C GLN A 244 -22.59 -1.17 -19.23
N ARG A 245 -22.30 0.09 -19.60
CA ARG A 245 -23.06 0.81 -20.64
C ARG A 245 -23.02 0.09 -21.99
N GLN A 246 -21.83 -0.35 -22.41
CA GLN A 246 -21.66 -1.11 -23.65
C GLN A 246 -22.46 -2.43 -23.64
N GLN A 247 -22.55 -3.08 -22.47
CA GLN A 247 -23.36 -4.27 -22.31
C GLN A 247 -24.86 -3.97 -22.44
N SER A 248 -25.35 -2.89 -21.83
CA SER A 248 -26.76 -2.48 -21.95
C SER A 248 -27.14 -2.12 -23.38
N GLU A 249 -26.30 -1.37 -24.09
CA GLU A 249 -26.52 -0.99 -25.50
C GLU A 249 -26.61 -2.23 -26.40
N ALA A 250 -25.73 -3.21 -26.18
CA ALA A 250 -25.71 -4.46 -26.94
C ALA A 250 -26.91 -5.39 -26.67
N GLN A 251 -27.64 -5.19 -25.55
CA GLN A 251 -28.87 -5.94 -25.24
C GLN A 251 -30.12 -5.27 -25.79
N SER A 252 -30.07 -3.96 -26.06
CA SER A 252 -31.20 -3.17 -26.57
C SER A 252 -31.29 -3.08 -28.10
N GLY A 253 -30.23 -3.43 -28.83
CA GLY A 253 -30.16 -3.37 -30.29
C GLY A 253 -30.19 -4.75 -30.92
#